data_AF-A0A7S4E0X1-F1
#
_entry.id   AF-A0A7S4E0X1-F1
#
_cell.length_a   1.000
_cell.length_b   1.000
_cell.length_c   1.000
_cell.angle_alpha   90.00
_cell.angle_beta   90.00
_cell.angle_gamma   90.00
#
_symmetry.space_group_name_H-M   'P 1'
#
loop_
_entity.id
_entity.type
_entity.pdbx_description
1 polymer ?
#
loop_
_entity_poly.entity_id
_entity_poly.type
_entity_poly.pdbx_seq_one_letter_code
_entity_poly.pdbx_strand_id
1 'polypeptide(L)'
;MSDPSATKPAAKPKAELAFGRRVVSSQGGAKASPPRRTAEKKTARGSYEPPTFAHEEFKGDPVPFRLQGNKKMYTKTALAKRKQLSQNAEVKKAIQNIWHGIPKENGVLTKQKYFNFFMRVCKMLNPDMEFEEALQTVDADWKKDAKGKDALDESTFHDSMFEIVDHWTLDISSEEYVEFLQSLLSKMTT
;
A
#
# COMPACT_ATOMS: atom_id res chain seq x y z
N MET A 1 35.56 -12.19 33.78
CA MET A 1 34.68 -11.02 34.00
C MET A 1 35.05 -9.99 32.95
N SER A 2 34.21 -9.38 32.14
CA SER A 2 32.86 -9.61 31.62
C SER A 2 32.75 -8.58 30.49
N ASP A 3 32.24 -8.93 29.32
CA ASP A 3 31.29 -8.07 28.62
C ASP A 3 30.60 -8.80 27.46
N PRO A 4 29.30 -9.14 27.61
CA PRO A 4 28.42 -9.48 26.51
C PRO A 4 27.32 -8.43 26.41
N SER A 5 27.29 -7.62 25.34
CA SER A 5 26.07 -6.88 25.01
C SER A 5 25.94 -6.65 23.51
N ALA A 6 25.70 -7.73 22.79
CA ALA A 6 25.04 -7.65 21.49
C ALA A 6 23.54 -7.42 21.75
N THR A 7 23.12 -6.16 21.78
CA THR A 7 21.71 -5.78 21.89
C THR A 7 21.01 -6.16 20.58
N LYS A 8 20.25 -7.26 20.62
CA LYS A 8 19.37 -7.70 19.53
C LYS A 8 18.34 -6.59 19.26
N PRO A 9 18.05 -6.20 18.00
CA PRO A 9 17.05 -5.19 17.72
C PRO A 9 15.68 -5.66 18.21
N ALA A 10 15.00 -4.81 19.00
CA ALA A 10 13.68 -5.09 19.54
C ALA A 10 12.68 -5.29 18.40
N ALA A 11 11.92 -6.38 18.45
CA ALA A 11 10.83 -6.63 17.51
C ALA A 11 9.81 -5.49 17.61
N LYS A 12 9.54 -4.80 16.50
CA LYS A 12 8.49 -3.77 16.44
C LYS A 12 7.14 -4.42 16.80
N PRO A 13 6.26 -3.71 17.52
CA PRO A 13 4.97 -4.26 17.93
C PRO A 13 4.12 -4.64 16.71
N LYS A 14 3.51 -5.84 16.76
CA LYS A 14 2.74 -6.46 15.66
C LYS A 14 1.65 -5.57 15.03
N ALA A 15 1.20 -4.52 15.72
CA ALA A 15 0.17 -3.60 15.24
C ALA A 15 0.68 -2.59 14.18
N GLU A 16 2.00 -2.45 14.01
CA GLU A 16 2.63 -1.48 13.09
C GLU A 16 3.00 -2.07 11.72
N LEU A 17 2.75 -3.38 11.53
CA LEU A 17 3.25 -4.16 10.39
C LEU A 17 2.27 -4.28 9.23
N ALA A 18 1.08 -3.69 9.26
CA ALA A 18 0.12 -3.85 8.17
C ALA A 18 0.45 -2.91 7.00
N PHE A 19 0.63 -3.45 5.80
CA PHE A 19 1.12 -2.74 4.61
C PHE A 19 0.17 -1.64 4.12
N GLY A 20 -1.12 -1.74 4.48
CA GLY A 20 -2.18 -0.79 4.16
C GLY A 20 -2.75 -0.02 5.35
N ARG A 21 -2.25 -0.20 6.59
CA ARG A 21 -2.79 0.52 7.76
C ARG A 21 -1.83 1.55 8.33
N ARG A 22 -2.30 2.79 8.30
CA ARG A 22 -1.68 3.93 8.96
C ARG A 22 -2.06 3.88 10.44
N VAL A 23 -1.09 3.58 11.30
CA VAL A 23 -1.27 3.64 12.76
C VAL A 23 -1.51 5.10 13.13
N VAL A 24 -2.68 5.42 13.67
CA VAL A 24 -2.88 6.73 14.31
C VAL A 24 -2.20 6.66 15.67
N SER A 25 -0.92 7.00 15.73
CA SER A 25 -0.23 7.17 17.00
C SER A 25 -0.80 8.41 17.70
N SER A 26 -1.65 8.19 18.71
CA SER A 26 -2.08 9.23 19.62
C SER A 26 -0.98 9.50 20.65
N GLN A 27 0.16 10.06 20.25
CA GLN A 27 1.10 10.65 21.20
C GLN A 27 1.91 11.77 20.54
N GLY A 28 1.92 12.91 21.23
CA GLY A 28 2.29 14.22 20.69
C GLY A 28 3.79 14.41 20.44
N GLY A 29 4.06 15.25 19.44
CA GLY A 29 5.36 15.75 19.03
C GLY A 29 5.18 16.58 17.75
N ALA A 30 6.04 17.54 17.49
CA ALA A 30 5.80 18.70 16.63
C ALA A 30 5.39 18.43 15.17
N LYS A 31 4.67 19.42 14.63
CA LYS A 31 4.00 19.52 13.32
C LYS A 31 4.91 19.21 12.14
N ALA A 32 4.48 18.31 11.27
CA ALA A 32 4.78 18.38 9.84
C ALA A 32 3.47 18.66 9.09
N SER A 33 3.45 19.72 8.27
CA SER A 33 2.37 19.96 7.32
C SER A 33 2.35 18.81 6.30
N PRO A 34 1.17 18.39 5.82
CA PRO A 34 1.08 17.25 4.91
C PRO A 34 1.85 17.54 3.62
N PRO A 35 2.54 16.55 3.06
CA PRO A 35 3.18 16.71 1.77
C PRO A 35 2.12 16.91 0.70
N ARG A 36 2.29 17.96 -0.11
CA ARG A 36 1.41 18.28 -1.23
C ARG A 36 2.20 18.04 -2.50
N ARG A 37 1.68 17.21 -3.40
CA ARG A 37 2.11 17.21 -4.80
C ARG A 37 1.79 18.61 -5.33
N THR A 38 2.80 19.44 -5.55
CA THR A 38 2.59 20.72 -6.26
C THR A 38 2.07 20.35 -7.63
N ALA A 39 0.82 20.70 -7.91
CA ALA A 39 0.17 20.40 -9.16
C ALA A 39 0.95 21.07 -10.29
N GLU A 40 1.78 20.29 -11.01
CA GLU A 40 2.20 20.57 -12.38
C GLU A 40 3.08 19.41 -12.92
N LYS A 41 2.45 18.48 -13.65
CA LYS A 41 3.08 17.86 -14.84
C LYS A 41 2.01 17.66 -15.91
N LYS A 42 1.69 18.75 -16.63
CA LYS A 42 1.20 18.62 -18.00
C LYS A 42 2.37 18.13 -18.84
N THR A 43 2.52 16.82 -19.00
CA THR A 43 3.43 16.31 -20.03
C THR A 43 2.73 16.47 -21.38
N ALA A 44 3.39 17.18 -22.29
CA ALA A 44 2.96 17.32 -23.67
C ALA A 44 2.80 15.94 -24.34
N ARG A 45 1.85 15.85 -25.29
CA ARG A 45 1.60 14.66 -26.12
C ARG A 45 2.90 13.97 -26.53
N GLY A 46 3.09 12.70 -26.17
CA GLY A 46 3.91 11.78 -26.98
C GLY A 46 4.85 10.82 -26.25
N SER A 47 5.19 11.01 -24.97
CA SER A 47 6.03 10.05 -24.24
C SER A 47 5.30 9.57 -22.98
N TYR A 48 4.90 8.30 -22.96
CA TYR A 48 4.42 7.66 -21.74
C TYR A 48 5.63 7.44 -20.82
N GLU A 49 5.95 8.41 -19.98
CA GLU A 49 6.74 8.10 -18.80
C GLU A 49 5.80 7.39 -17.82
N PRO A 50 6.18 6.20 -17.32
CA PRO A 50 5.35 5.47 -16.37
C PRO A 50 5.15 6.35 -15.12
N PRO A 51 3.94 6.40 -14.54
CA PRO A 51 3.70 7.26 -13.39
C PRO A 51 4.59 6.84 -12.20
N THR A 52 5.17 7.84 -11.55
CA THR A 52 5.97 7.66 -10.33
C THR A 52 5.06 7.46 -9.14
N PHE A 53 5.46 6.61 -8.18
CA PHE A 53 4.69 6.45 -6.95
C PHE A 53 4.85 7.69 -6.07
N ALA A 54 3.83 8.05 -5.30
CA ALA A 54 3.88 9.22 -4.40
C ALA A 54 5.10 9.16 -3.45
N HIS A 55 5.46 7.99 -2.93
CA HIS A 55 6.62 7.84 -2.04
C HIS A 55 7.96 8.20 -2.70
N GLU A 56 8.08 8.07 -4.03
CA GLU A 56 9.31 8.41 -4.77
C GLU A 56 9.58 9.92 -4.71
N GLU A 57 8.54 10.74 -4.55
CA GLU A 57 8.64 12.20 -4.44
C GLU A 57 9.07 12.66 -3.04
N PHE A 58 8.93 11.81 -2.03
CA PHE A 58 9.30 12.07 -0.62
C PHE A 58 10.58 11.34 -0.22
N LYS A 59 11.38 10.90 -1.19
CA LYS A 59 12.66 10.24 -0.92
C LYS A 59 13.60 11.24 -0.22
N GLY A 60 13.94 10.96 1.03
CA GLY A 60 14.79 11.81 1.87
C GLY A 60 14.07 12.47 3.05
N ASP A 61 12.75 12.34 3.16
CA ASP A 61 12.05 12.75 4.38
C ASP A 61 12.51 11.92 5.59
N PRO A 62 12.65 12.52 6.79
CA PRO A 62 13.07 11.80 7.99
C PRO A 62 12.02 10.79 8.49
N VAL A 63 10.77 10.93 8.04
CA VAL A 63 9.67 10.02 8.36
C VAL A 63 9.29 9.23 7.11
N PRO A 64 9.38 7.88 7.12
CA PRO A 64 8.95 7.04 6.01
C PRO A 64 7.50 7.33 5.59
N PHE A 65 7.23 7.36 4.29
CA PHE A 65 5.90 7.73 3.74
C PHE A 65 4.73 6.98 4.38
N ARG A 66 4.86 5.66 4.59
CA ARG A 66 3.85 4.81 5.25
C ARG A 66 3.48 5.24 6.68
N LEU A 67 4.37 5.97 7.34
CA LEU A 67 4.18 6.51 8.69
C LEU A 67 3.67 7.97 8.68
N GLN A 68 3.66 8.61 7.52
CA GLN A 68 3.16 9.99 7.38
C GLN A 68 1.63 9.98 7.37
N GLY A 69 1.02 10.44 8.47
CA GLY A 69 -0.42 10.51 8.61
C GLY A 69 -1.05 11.80 8.09
N ASN A 70 -1.98 11.75 7.14
CA ASN A 70 -2.75 12.92 6.71
C ASN A 70 -4.10 13.03 7.45
N LYS A 71 -4.19 13.93 8.44
CA LYS A 71 -5.41 14.15 9.23
C LYS A 71 -6.66 14.48 8.40
N LYS A 72 -6.50 15.10 7.21
CA LYS A 72 -7.63 15.43 6.32
C LYS A 72 -8.34 14.19 5.77
N MET A 73 -7.61 13.06 5.65
CA MET A 73 -8.13 11.77 5.16
C MET A 73 -9.04 11.05 6.16
N TYR A 74 -9.13 11.56 7.40
CA TYR A 74 -9.89 10.95 8.50
C TYR A 74 -11.12 11.77 8.92
N THR A 75 -11.46 12.80 8.15
CA THR A 75 -12.75 13.48 8.31
C THR A 75 -13.88 12.53 7.89
N LYS A 76 -15.08 12.68 8.47
CA LYS A 76 -16.25 11.88 8.09
C LYS A 76 -16.52 11.93 6.57
N THR A 77 -16.35 13.12 5.98
CA THR A 77 -16.49 13.34 4.53
C THR A 77 -15.44 12.57 3.73
N ALA A 78 -14.17 12.61 4.15
CA ALA A 78 -13.10 11.88 3.48
C ALA A 78 -13.33 10.35 3.53
N LEU A 79 -13.72 9.81 4.70
CA LEU A 79 -14.04 8.39 4.85
C LEU A 79 -15.23 7.97 3.98
N ALA A 80 -16.26 8.81 3.87
CA ALA A 80 -17.41 8.55 3.00
C ALA A 80 -17.00 8.53 1.52
N LYS A 81 -16.17 9.50 1.08
CA LYS A 81 -15.65 9.54 -0.29
C LYS A 81 -14.79 8.33 -0.63
N ARG A 82 -13.91 7.90 0.28
CA ARG A 82 -13.10 6.68 0.13
C ARG A 82 -13.97 5.43 -0.02
N LYS A 83 -15.02 5.31 0.80
CA LYS A 83 -16.00 4.22 0.67
C LYS A 83 -16.71 4.24 -0.69
N GLN A 84 -17.02 5.42 -1.23
CA GLN A 84 -17.60 5.54 -2.57
C GLN A 84 -16.59 5.17 -3.67
N LEU A 85 -15.32 5.56 -3.52
CA LEU A 85 -14.27 5.19 -4.47
C LEU A 85 -14.03 3.69 -4.54
N SER A 86 -14.22 2.95 -3.45
CA SER A 86 -14.14 1.49 -3.50
C SER A 86 -15.21 0.86 -4.41
N GLN A 87 -16.25 1.62 -4.74
CA GLN A 87 -17.31 1.21 -5.66
C GLN A 87 -17.19 1.82 -7.06
N ASN A 88 -16.24 2.73 -7.29
CA ASN A 88 -16.04 3.40 -8.57
C ASN A 88 -15.66 2.38 -9.66
N ALA A 89 -16.26 2.52 -10.85
CA ALA A 89 -16.11 1.57 -11.95
C ALA A 89 -14.68 1.47 -12.49
N GLU A 90 -13.97 2.60 -12.61
CA GLU A 90 -12.60 2.65 -13.12
C GLU A 90 -11.62 2.05 -12.11
N VAL A 91 -11.79 2.37 -10.82
CA VAL A 91 -10.97 1.78 -9.74
C VAL A 91 -11.18 0.27 -9.68
N LYS A 92 -12.43 -0.19 -9.71
CA LYS A 92 -12.77 -1.62 -9.77
C LYS A 92 -12.12 -2.30 -10.96
N LYS A 93 -12.28 -1.74 -12.16
CA LYS A 93 -11.71 -2.27 -13.40
C LYS A 93 -10.18 -2.37 -13.31
N ALA A 94 -9.51 -1.37 -12.76
CA ALA A 94 -8.07 -1.38 -12.57
C ALA A 94 -7.62 -2.49 -11.59
N ILE A 95 -8.33 -2.68 -10.47
CA ILE A 95 -8.08 -3.79 -9.54
C ILE A 95 -8.36 -5.16 -10.20
N GLN A 96 -9.43 -5.26 -10.99
CA GLN A 96 -9.78 -6.47 -11.73
C GLN A 96 -8.72 -6.85 -12.76
N ASN A 97 -8.11 -5.88 -13.44
CA ASN A 97 -7.00 -6.14 -14.36
C ASN A 97 -5.81 -6.78 -13.63
N ILE A 98 -5.49 -6.30 -12.42
CA ILE A 98 -4.45 -6.92 -11.58
C ILE A 98 -4.88 -8.33 -11.17
N TRP A 99 -6.11 -8.50 -10.67
CA TRP A 99 -6.66 -9.80 -10.31
C TRP A 99 -6.51 -10.81 -11.45
N HIS A 100 -6.87 -10.43 -12.68
CA HIS A 100 -6.74 -11.29 -13.86
C HIS A 100 -5.29 -11.65 -14.19
N GLY A 101 -4.35 -10.72 -13.98
CA GLY A 101 -2.91 -10.93 -14.24
C GLY A 101 -2.19 -11.87 -13.27
N ILE A 102 -2.76 -12.16 -12.09
CA ILE A 102 -2.13 -13.04 -11.09
C ILE A 102 -2.54 -14.50 -11.32
N PRO A 103 -1.63 -15.49 -11.30
CA PRO A 103 -2.03 -16.90 -11.36
C PRO A 103 -2.91 -17.30 -10.17
N LYS A 104 -4.02 -17.98 -10.46
CA LYS A 104 -5.02 -18.46 -9.49
C LYS A 104 -5.19 -19.97 -9.61
N GLU A 105 -5.63 -20.62 -8.54
CA GLU A 105 -5.96 -22.04 -8.51
C GLU A 105 -7.47 -22.18 -8.34
N ASN A 106 -8.16 -22.83 -9.29
CA ASN A 106 -9.62 -22.97 -9.28
C ASN A 106 -10.37 -21.62 -9.09
N GLY A 107 -9.84 -20.54 -9.67
CA GLY A 107 -10.43 -19.21 -9.59
C GLY A 107 -10.18 -18.46 -8.27
N VAL A 108 -9.41 -19.02 -7.34
CA VAL A 108 -9.07 -18.38 -6.05
C VAL A 108 -7.56 -18.13 -5.92
N LEU A 109 -7.20 -17.15 -5.09
CA LEU A 109 -5.82 -16.80 -4.78
C LEU A 109 -5.39 -17.48 -3.48
N THR A 110 -4.54 -18.51 -3.57
CA THR A 110 -4.02 -19.24 -2.41
C THR A 110 -3.03 -18.40 -1.61
N LYS A 111 -2.78 -18.78 -0.34
CA LYS A 111 -1.78 -18.09 0.51
C LYS A 111 -0.43 -17.94 -0.17
N GLN A 112 0.08 -18.99 -0.82
CA GLN A 112 1.37 -18.93 -1.50
C GLN A 112 1.39 -17.89 -2.62
N LYS A 113 0.35 -17.83 -3.45
CA LYS A 113 0.24 -16.86 -4.55
C LYS A 113 0.05 -15.44 -4.02
N TYR A 114 -0.73 -15.27 -2.95
CA TYR A 114 -0.84 -14.00 -2.24
C TYR A 114 0.52 -13.53 -1.75
N PHE A 115 1.29 -14.37 -1.06
CA PHE A 115 2.62 -13.98 -0.56
C PHE A 115 3.56 -13.57 -1.70
N ASN A 116 3.62 -14.35 -2.77
CA ASN A 116 4.46 -14.03 -3.93
C ASN A 116 4.11 -12.66 -4.54
N PHE A 117 2.82 -12.34 -4.61
CA PHE A 117 2.34 -11.06 -5.15
C PHE A 117 2.58 -9.90 -4.17
N PHE A 118 2.05 -9.98 -2.95
CA PHE A 118 2.10 -8.89 -1.97
C PHE A 118 3.52 -8.64 -1.44
N MET A 119 4.43 -9.62 -1.44
CA MET A 119 5.85 -9.37 -1.17
C MET A 119 6.50 -8.47 -2.23
N ARG A 120 6.15 -8.65 -3.51
CA ARG A 120 6.64 -7.79 -4.60
C ARG A 120 6.07 -6.39 -4.47
N VAL A 121 4.77 -6.26 -4.22
CA VAL A 121 4.14 -4.96 -3.94
C VAL A 121 4.83 -4.30 -2.74
N CYS A 122 5.10 -5.06 -1.68
CA CYS A 122 5.76 -4.58 -0.47
C CYS A 122 7.13 -3.97 -0.75
N LYS A 123 8.00 -4.74 -1.42
CA LYS A 123 9.33 -4.27 -1.81
C LYS A 123 9.31 -3.18 -2.88
N MET A 124 8.28 -3.11 -3.70
CA MET A 124 8.13 -2.06 -4.70
C MET A 124 7.75 -0.71 -4.08
N LEU A 125 6.86 -0.70 -3.09
CA LEU A 125 6.46 0.53 -2.40
C LEU A 125 7.42 0.92 -1.27
N ASN A 126 8.20 -0.03 -0.76
CA ASN A 126 9.25 0.21 0.23
C ASN A 126 10.52 -0.60 -0.07
N PRO A 127 11.35 -0.13 -1.03
CA PRO A 127 12.56 -0.83 -1.45
C PRO A 127 13.56 -1.10 -0.32
N ASP A 128 13.62 -0.21 0.66
CA ASP A 128 14.55 -0.30 1.79
C ASP A 128 14.03 -1.20 2.93
N MET A 129 12.81 -1.74 2.81
CA MET A 129 12.28 -2.66 3.83
C MET A 129 13.07 -3.98 3.81
N GLU A 130 13.56 -4.40 4.97
CA GLU A 130 14.20 -5.70 5.13
C GLU A 130 13.25 -6.84 4.79
N PHE A 131 13.78 -7.91 4.20
CA PHE A 131 12.97 -9.04 3.73
C PHE A 131 12.12 -9.66 4.84
N GLU A 132 12.68 -9.81 6.04
CA GLU A 132 11.98 -10.36 7.20
C GLU A 132 10.86 -9.42 7.68
N GLU A 133 11.06 -8.10 7.65
CA GLU A 133 10.00 -7.12 7.97
C GLU A 133 8.88 -7.19 6.92
N ALA A 134 9.21 -7.33 5.64
CA ALA A 134 8.24 -7.49 4.57
C ALA A 134 7.44 -8.80 4.70
N LEU A 135 8.11 -9.91 5.05
CA LEU A 135 7.46 -11.20 5.25
C LEU A 135 6.46 -11.16 6.41
N GLN A 136 6.87 -10.56 7.53
CA GLN A 136 5.99 -10.39 8.69
C GLN A 136 4.80 -9.48 8.39
N THR A 137 5.03 -8.44 7.61
CA THR A 137 4.00 -7.51 7.13
C THR A 137 2.95 -8.25 6.28
N VAL A 138 3.39 -8.98 5.27
CA VAL A 138 2.50 -9.73 4.37
C VAL A 138 1.78 -10.87 5.09
N ASP A 139 2.40 -11.55 6.07
CA ASP A 139 1.71 -12.56 6.88
C ASP A 139 0.66 -11.96 7.82
N ALA A 140 0.90 -10.77 8.35
CA ALA A 140 -0.09 -10.05 9.14
C ALA A 140 -1.30 -9.65 8.29
N ASP A 141 -1.07 -9.13 7.08
CA ASP A 141 -2.16 -8.76 6.16
C ASP A 141 -2.93 -9.99 5.68
N TRP A 142 -2.27 -11.10 5.35
CA TRP A 142 -2.94 -12.35 5.00
C TRP A 142 -3.95 -12.80 6.06
N LYS A 143 -3.55 -12.81 7.34
CA LYS A 143 -4.42 -13.24 8.46
C LYS A 143 -5.70 -12.40 8.53
N LYS A 144 -5.59 -11.11 8.21
CA LYS A 144 -6.70 -10.17 8.22
C LYS A 144 -7.56 -10.32 6.95
N ASP A 145 -6.94 -10.31 5.79
CA ASP A 145 -7.63 -10.31 4.50
C ASP A 145 -8.36 -11.62 4.26
N ALA A 146 -7.70 -12.75 4.55
CA ALA A 146 -8.28 -14.06 4.39
C ALA A 146 -9.40 -14.34 5.40
N LYS A 147 -9.46 -13.61 6.53
CA LYS A 147 -10.48 -13.76 7.58
C LYS A 147 -10.69 -15.23 8.00
N GLY A 148 -9.61 -15.99 8.07
CA GLY A 148 -9.61 -17.42 8.42
C GLY A 148 -9.86 -18.39 7.25
N LYS A 149 -10.02 -17.91 6.02
CA LYS A 149 -10.06 -18.74 4.80
C LYS A 149 -8.65 -19.14 4.35
N ASP A 150 -8.54 -20.21 3.57
CA ASP A 150 -7.28 -20.68 2.98
C ASP A 150 -6.93 -20.01 1.63
N ALA A 151 -7.90 -19.31 1.04
CA ALA A 151 -7.76 -18.62 -0.23
C ALA A 151 -8.67 -17.37 -0.28
N LEU A 152 -8.33 -16.43 -1.16
CA LEU A 152 -9.11 -15.23 -1.43
C LEU A 152 -9.90 -15.40 -2.74
N ASP A 153 -11.16 -14.99 -2.71
CA ASP A 153 -11.95 -14.70 -3.91
C ASP A 153 -11.64 -13.28 -4.42
N GLU A 154 -12.15 -12.96 -5.61
CA GLU A 154 -11.95 -11.64 -6.24
C GLU A 154 -12.44 -10.50 -5.35
N SER A 155 -13.57 -10.68 -4.68
CA SER A 155 -14.13 -9.65 -3.79
C SER A 155 -13.20 -9.34 -2.63
N THR A 156 -12.63 -10.37 -1.99
CA THR A 156 -11.77 -10.19 -0.83
C THR A 156 -10.39 -9.65 -1.27
N PHE A 157 -9.89 -10.09 -2.43
CA PHE A 157 -8.72 -9.50 -3.06
C PHE A 157 -8.93 -8.01 -3.40
N HIS A 158 -10.11 -7.66 -3.90
CA HIS A 158 -10.45 -6.27 -4.21
C HIS A 158 -10.37 -5.38 -2.97
N ASP A 159 -10.96 -5.81 -1.86
CA ASP A 159 -10.87 -5.07 -0.58
C ASP A 159 -9.41 -4.88 -0.15
N SER A 160 -8.61 -5.95 -0.25
CA SER A 160 -7.19 -5.95 0.12
C SER A 160 -6.37 -4.96 -0.74
N MET A 161 -6.58 -4.99 -2.06
CA MET A 161 -5.94 -4.06 -2.99
C MET A 161 -6.38 -2.63 -2.78
N PHE A 162 -7.68 -2.39 -2.56
CA PHE A 162 -8.19 -1.05 -2.32
C PHE A 162 -7.55 -0.42 -1.09
N GLU A 163 -7.38 -1.18 0.00
CA GLU A 163 -6.68 -0.67 1.19
C GLU A 163 -5.23 -0.25 0.90
N ILE A 164 -4.51 -0.95 0.03
CA ILE A 164 -3.15 -0.55 -0.38
C ILE A 164 -3.19 0.76 -1.14
N VAL A 165 -4.03 0.86 -2.18
CA VAL A 165 -4.12 2.08 -2.98
C VAL A 165 -4.46 3.27 -2.08
N ASP A 166 -5.47 3.10 -1.25
CA ASP A 166 -5.97 4.11 -0.32
C ASP A 166 -4.96 4.53 0.76
N HIS A 167 -3.98 3.67 1.06
CA HIS A 167 -2.87 3.99 1.96
C HIS A 167 -1.75 4.76 1.27
N TRP A 168 -1.46 4.42 0.01
CA TRP A 168 -0.28 4.86 -0.73
C TRP A 168 -0.54 6.03 -1.70
N THR A 169 -1.78 6.52 -1.77
CA THR A 169 -2.17 7.74 -2.49
C THR A 169 -2.32 8.96 -1.56
N LEU A 170 -2.25 10.16 -2.14
CA LEU A 170 -2.26 11.45 -1.44
C LEU A 170 -3.62 12.14 -1.48
N ASP A 171 -4.43 11.92 -2.51
CA ASP A 171 -5.78 12.47 -2.69
C ASP A 171 -6.83 11.37 -2.80
N ILE A 172 -8.08 11.75 -2.55
CA ILE A 172 -9.26 10.87 -2.64
C ILE A 172 -9.91 11.14 -4.00
N SER A 173 -9.26 10.69 -5.07
CA SER A 173 -9.74 10.79 -6.45
C SER A 173 -9.65 9.45 -7.18
N SER A 174 -10.55 9.21 -8.14
CA SER A 174 -10.51 7.99 -8.95
C SER A 174 -9.28 7.96 -9.85
N GLU A 175 -8.88 9.11 -10.36
CA GLU A 175 -7.75 9.30 -11.26
C GLU A 175 -6.46 8.86 -10.59
N GLU A 176 -6.18 9.35 -9.37
CA GLU A 176 -4.95 8.98 -8.65
C GLU A 176 -4.93 7.48 -8.29
N TYR A 177 -6.07 6.92 -7.90
CA TYR A 177 -6.16 5.50 -7.56
C TYR A 177 -5.90 4.63 -8.80
N VAL A 178 -6.47 5.00 -9.95
CA VAL A 178 -6.28 4.29 -11.22
C VAL A 178 -4.84 4.42 -11.70
N GLU A 179 -4.25 5.62 -11.67
CA GLU A 179 -2.84 5.84 -12.03
C GLU A 179 -1.90 5.01 -11.16
N PHE A 180 -2.13 4.96 -9.85
CA PHE A 180 -1.37 4.14 -8.93
C PHE A 180 -1.46 2.64 -9.29
N LEU A 181 -2.68 2.14 -9.51
CA LEU A 181 -2.93 0.73 -9.86
C LEU A 181 -2.30 0.33 -11.20
N GLN A 182 -2.39 1.20 -12.21
CA GLN A 182 -1.77 0.98 -13.51
C GLN A 182 -0.24 0.95 -13.41
N SER A 183 0.34 1.86 -12.62
CA SER A 183 1.78 1.90 -12.35
C SER A 183 2.26 0.63 -11.66
N LEU A 184 1.50 0.16 -10.67
CA LEU A 184 1.77 -1.09 -9.98
C LEU A 184 1.75 -2.27 -10.96
N LEU A 185 0.69 -2.40 -11.76
CA LEU A 185 0.56 -3.48 -12.74
C LEU A 185 1.72 -3.47 -13.74
N SER A 186 2.02 -2.31 -14.34
CA SER A 186 3.10 -2.15 -15.32
C SER A 186 4.45 -2.58 -14.74
N LYS A 187 4.80 -2.10 -13.53
CA LYS A 187 6.07 -2.44 -12.87
C LYS A 187 6.16 -3.91 -12.44
N MET A 188 5.04 -4.61 -12.24
CA MET A 188 5.04 -6.04 -11.89
C MET A 188 5.15 -6.96 -13.11
N THR A 189 4.80 -6.47 -14.30
CA THR A 189 4.84 -7.22 -15.57
C THR A 189 6.10 -6.96 -16.41
N THR A 190 6.95 -6.02 -15.98
CA THR A 190 8.23 -5.70 -16.63
C THR A 190 9.36 -6.53 -16.00
#